data_AF-A0A9W6WMY5-F1
#
_entry.id   AF-A0A9W6WMY5-F1
#
_cell.length_a   1.000
_cell.length_b   1.000
_cell.length_c   1.000
_cell.angle_alpha   90.00
_cell.angle_beta   90.00
_cell.angle_gamma   90.00
#
_symmetry.space_group_name_H-M   'P 1'
#
loop_
_entity.id
_entity.type
_entity.pdbx_description
1 polymer ?
#
loop_
_entity_poly.entity_id
_entity_poly.type
_entity_poly.pdbx_seq_one_letter_code
_entity_poly.pdbx_strand_id
1 'polypeptide(L)'
;MLRTLLPTEQQGVALGFIMKEQREAASVPPPTAPRVKTLKLNVSKYEGKDGEPLLRWLVELDTAVAARRIVDPLSKVAFATSSLGGRARSWAYGRRLADPTCFSTYEVFKEELRQAFEPPQNEFRSRAEFLDLQQGKHDVHAYFRSMQTI
;
A
#
# COMPACT_ATOMS: atom_id res chain seq x y z
N MET A 1 47.31 60.71 -18.50
CA MET A 1 48.07 59.59 -19.08
C MET A 1 47.22 58.33 -18.95
N LEU A 2 46.66 57.84 -20.05
CA LEU A 2 45.82 56.63 -20.10
C LEU A 2 46.72 55.40 -19.98
N ARG A 3 46.60 54.65 -18.88
CA ARG A 3 47.30 53.37 -18.70
C ARG A 3 46.54 52.29 -19.46
N THR A 4 47.09 51.85 -20.58
CA THR A 4 46.61 50.68 -21.32
C THR A 4 47.07 49.43 -20.57
N LEU A 5 46.13 48.66 -20.02
CA LEU A 5 46.42 47.41 -19.29
C LEU A 5 46.98 46.35 -20.26
N LEU A 6 47.98 45.58 -19.81
CA LEU A 6 48.56 44.49 -20.61
C LEU A 6 47.51 43.37 -20.82
N PRO A 7 47.56 42.62 -21.95
CA PRO A 7 46.57 41.57 -22.27
C PRO A 7 46.35 40.52 -21.18
N THR A 8 47.41 40.22 -20.41
CA THR A 8 47.40 39.26 -19.30
C THR A 8 46.64 39.75 -18.08
N GLU A 9 46.62 41.07 -17.84
CA GLU A 9 45.85 41.66 -16.74
C GLU A 9 44.35 41.68 -17.07
N GLN A 10 43.99 41.86 -18.35
CA GLN A 10 42.60 41.75 -18.79
C GLN A 10 42.05 40.32 -18.64
N GLN A 11 42.87 39.30 -18.88
CA GLN A 11 42.50 37.90 -18.64
C GLN A 11 42.24 37.61 -17.16
N GLY A 12 43.08 38.12 -16.25
CA GLY A 12 42.87 37.96 -14.81
C GLY A 12 41.57 38.61 -14.31
N VAL A 13 41.25 39.79 -14.84
CA VAL A 13 39.99 40.50 -14.52
C VAL A 13 38.79 39.74 -15.11
N ALA A 14 38.85 39.33 -16.37
CA ALA A 14 37.77 38.58 -17.02
C ALA A 14 37.48 37.23 -16.32
N LEU A 15 38.52 36.49 -15.94
CA LEU A 15 38.39 35.26 -15.16
C LEU A 15 37.81 35.51 -13.76
N GLY A 16 38.21 36.62 -13.11
CA GLY A 16 37.65 37.05 -11.84
C GLY A 16 36.16 37.39 -11.90
N PHE A 17 35.72 38.05 -12.99
CA PHE A 17 34.30 38.32 -13.23
C PHE A 17 33.49 37.04 -13.46
N ILE A 18 34.00 36.11 -14.28
CA ILE A 18 33.32 34.83 -14.56
C ILE A 18 33.21 33.95 -13.29
N MET A 19 34.28 33.87 -12.48
CA MET A 19 34.25 33.10 -11.24
C MET A 19 33.32 33.72 -10.18
N LYS A 20 33.22 35.06 -10.14
CA LYS A 20 32.29 35.76 -9.25
C LYS A 20 30.83 35.56 -9.69
N GLU A 21 30.56 35.61 -10.99
CA GLU A 21 29.23 35.40 -11.56
C GLU A 21 28.74 33.95 -11.39
N GLN A 22 29.62 32.95 -11.54
CA GLN A 22 29.27 31.56 -11.25
C GLN A 22 29.00 31.30 -9.76
N ARG A 23 29.64 32.06 -8.85
CA ARG A 23 29.37 31.98 -7.40
C ARG A 23 28.03 32.62 -7.04
N GLU A 24 27.60 33.63 -7.79
CA GLU A 24 26.31 34.30 -7.62
C GLU A 24 25.16 33.50 -8.27
N ALA A 25 25.43 32.79 -9.37
CA ALA A 25 24.50 31.86 -10.02
C ALA A 25 24.32 30.52 -9.27
N ALA A 26 25.25 30.16 -8.38
CA ALA A 26 25.15 28.94 -7.55
C ALA A 26 24.29 29.13 -6.27
N SER A 27 23.76 30.33 -6.02
CA SER A 27 22.88 30.62 -4.87
C SER A 27 21.38 30.58 -5.23
N VAL A 28 21.01 29.92 -6.34
CA VAL A 28 19.61 29.56 -6.56
C VAL A 28 19.42 28.16 -5.98
N PRO A 29 18.69 28.00 -4.85
CA PRO A 29 18.33 26.67 -4.40
C PRO A 29 17.58 25.99 -5.55
N PRO A 30 17.81 24.68 -5.82
CA PRO A 30 17.03 23.96 -6.83
C PRO A 30 15.55 24.20 -6.57
N PRO A 31 14.69 24.34 -7.61
CA PRO A 31 13.27 24.59 -7.41
C PRO A 31 12.76 23.54 -6.44
N THR A 32 12.45 24.01 -5.22
CA THR A 32 12.06 23.11 -4.13
C THR A 32 10.83 22.39 -4.62
N ALA A 33 10.96 21.10 -4.94
CA ALA A 33 9.83 20.28 -5.30
C ALA A 33 8.75 20.55 -4.25
N PRO A 34 7.49 20.81 -4.64
CA PRO A 34 6.44 21.14 -3.70
C PRO A 34 6.47 20.08 -2.62
N ARG A 35 6.72 20.47 -1.36
CA ARG A 35 6.73 19.56 -0.21
C ARG A 35 5.31 19.05 -0.05
N VAL A 36 4.95 18.01 -0.79
CA VAL A 36 3.62 17.44 -0.77
C VAL A 36 3.44 16.84 0.61
N LYS A 37 2.50 17.39 1.37
CA LYS A 37 2.20 16.97 2.74
C LYS A 37 1.70 15.52 2.71
N THR A 38 2.40 14.62 3.39
CA THR A 38 1.92 13.26 3.66
C THR A 38 0.94 13.28 4.83
N LEU A 39 -0.22 12.66 4.67
CA LEU A 39 -1.22 12.56 5.73
C LEU A 39 -1.06 11.21 6.46
N LYS A 40 -0.86 11.24 7.77
CA LYS A 40 -0.82 10.04 8.60
C LYS A 40 -2.25 9.60 8.93
N LEU A 41 -2.89 8.87 8.02
CA LEU A 41 -4.17 8.22 8.31
C LEU A 41 -3.96 7.02 9.24
N ASN A 42 -4.80 6.90 10.28
CA ASN A 42 -4.83 5.73 11.14
C ASN A 42 -5.61 4.62 10.43
N VAL A 43 -5.10 3.39 10.47
CA VAL A 43 -5.78 2.19 9.98
C VAL A 43 -6.05 1.32 11.18
N SER A 44 -7.31 0.94 11.37
CA SER A 44 -7.71 0.00 12.42
C SER A 44 -6.92 -1.31 12.25
N LYS A 45 -6.58 -1.97 13.35
CA LYS A 45 -5.90 -3.26 13.23
C LYS A 45 -6.85 -4.32 12.71
N TYR A 46 -6.41 -5.09 11.73
CA TYR A 46 -7.12 -6.29 11.29
C TYR A 46 -6.65 -7.48 12.12
N GLU A 47 -7.54 -8.06 12.91
CA GLU A 47 -7.20 -9.13 13.84
C GLU A 47 -7.23 -10.52 13.18
N GLY A 48 -7.96 -10.67 12.06
CA GLY A 48 -8.14 -11.95 11.38
C GLY A 48 -9.19 -12.83 12.07
N LYS A 49 -10.22 -12.22 12.65
CA LYS A 49 -11.34 -12.94 13.29
C LYS A 49 -12.38 -13.37 12.26
N ASP A 50 -13.08 -14.45 12.55
CA ASP A 50 -14.15 -14.94 11.68
C ASP A 50 -15.26 -13.88 11.59
N GLY A 51 -15.69 -13.57 10.35
CA GLY A 51 -16.68 -12.51 10.09
C GLY A 51 -16.14 -11.07 10.15
N GLU A 52 -14.86 -10.87 10.47
CA GLU A 52 -14.23 -9.56 10.36
C GLU A 52 -14.13 -9.14 8.88
N PRO A 53 -14.55 -7.92 8.51
CA PRO A 53 -14.74 -7.52 7.11
C PRO A 53 -13.40 -7.20 6.42
N LEU A 54 -12.66 -8.23 6.00
CA LEU A 54 -11.34 -8.10 5.34
C LEU A 54 -11.34 -7.11 4.18
N LEU A 55 -12.32 -7.19 3.28
CA LEU A 55 -12.38 -6.34 2.09
C LEU A 55 -12.55 -4.85 2.45
N ARG A 56 -13.36 -4.54 3.47
CA ARG A 56 -13.51 -3.16 3.98
C ARG A 56 -12.17 -2.66 4.53
N TRP A 57 -11.49 -3.48 5.32
CA TRP A 57 -10.19 -3.13 5.88
C TRP A 57 -9.12 -2.91 4.80
N LEU A 58 -9.10 -3.72 3.74
CA LEU A 58 -8.18 -3.53 2.60
C LEU A 58 -8.40 -2.18 1.89
N VAL A 59 -9.65 -1.73 1.77
CA VAL A 59 -9.97 -0.40 1.20
C VAL A 59 -9.45 0.73 2.10
N GLU A 60 -9.62 0.60 3.42
CA GLU A 60 -9.05 1.56 4.39
C GLU A 60 -7.51 1.60 4.30
N LEU A 61 -6.88 0.42 4.19
CA LEU A 61 -5.44 0.29 4.05
C LEU A 61 -4.93 0.95 2.77
N ASP A 62 -5.55 0.67 1.61
CA ASP A 62 -5.20 1.25 0.32
C ASP A 62 -5.35 2.79 0.36
N THR A 63 -6.39 3.29 1.02
CA THR A 63 -6.61 4.73 1.24
C THR A 63 -5.48 5.35 2.07
N ALA A 64 -5.05 4.67 3.15
CA ALA A 64 -3.95 5.14 3.98
C ALA A 64 -2.60 5.10 3.26
N VAL A 65 -2.34 4.06 2.45
CA VAL A 65 -1.15 3.95 1.59
C VAL A 65 -1.10 5.13 0.61
N ALA A 66 -2.22 5.44 -0.04
CA ALA A 66 -2.33 6.56 -0.97
C ALA A 66 -2.11 7.92 -0.27
N ALA A 67 -2.76 8.15 0.87
CA ALA A 67 -2.65 9.39 1.64
C ALA A 67 -1.23 9.63 2.21
N ARG A 68 -0.53 8.54 2.56
CA ARG A 68 0.86 8.56 3.01
C ARG A 68 1.86 8.63 1.84
N ARG A 69 1.40 8.44 0.59
CA ARG A 69 2.21 8.39 -0.63
C ARG A 69 3.34 7.36 -0.56
N ILE A 70 3.05 6.18 -0.01
CA ILE A 70 4.03 5.09 0.06
C ILE A 70 4.16 4.49 -1.34
N VAL A 71 5.32 4.70 -1.99
CA VAL A 71 5.57 4.24 -3.37
C VAL A 71 6.22 2.86 -3.37
N ASP A 72 7.27 2.68 -2.55
CA ASP A 72 8.06 1.46 -2.49
C ASP A 72 7.21 0.24 -2.09
N PRO A 73 7.22 -0.85 -2.88
CA PRO A 73 6.42 -2.05 -2.61
C PRO A 73 6.70 -2.66 -1.23
N LEU A 74 7.97 -2.75 -0.83
CA LEU A 74 8.34 -3.34 0.46
C LEU A 74 7.89 -2.47 1.63
N SER A 75 7.92 -1.15 1.48
CA SER A 75 7.38 -0.19 2.44
C SER A 75 5.87 -0.30 2.58
N LYS A 76 5.14 -0.54 1.48
CA LYS A 76 3.69 -0.82 1.53
C LYS A 76 3.42 -2.10 2.32
N VAL A 77 4.17 -3.17 2.05
CA VAL A 77 4.06 -4.44 2.76
C VAL A 77 4.40 -4.28 4.25
N ALA A 78 5.47 -3.57 4.58
CA ALA A 78 5.86 -3.32 5.97
C ALA A 78 4.78 -2.53 6.73
N PHE A 79 4.23 -1.50 6.10
CA PHE A 79 3.11 -0.74 6.65
C PHE A 79 1.87 -1.63 6.84
N ALA A 80 1.47 -2.39 5.82
CA ALA A 80 0.35 -3.31 5.89
C ALA A 80 0.51 -4.35 7.02
N THR A 81 1.70 -4.96 7.12
CA THR A 81 2.02 -5.93 8.18
C THR A 81 1.96 -5.29 9.56
N SER A 82 2.37 -4.01 9.70
CA SER A 82 2.28 -3.27 10.97
C SER A 82 0.82 -3.02 11.42
N SER A 83 -0.09 -2.94 10.45
CA SER A 83 -1.53 -2.77 10.66
C SER A 83 -2.27 -4.09 10.93
N LEU A 84 -1.58 -5.23 10.91
CA LEU A 84 -2.15 -6.51 11.33
C LEU A 84 -2.09 -6.67 12.85
N GLY A 85 -3.11 -7.31 13.41
CA GLY A 85 -3.25 -7.72 14.81
C GLY A 85 -3.50 -9.22 14.94
N GLY A 86 -3.64 -9.70 16.18
CA GLY A 86 -4.09 -11.05 16.52
C GLY A 86 -3.60 -12.20 15.63
N ARG A 87 -4.57 -12.92 15.06
CA ARG A 87 -4.36 -14.09 14.19
C ARG A 87 -3.67 -13.68 12.89
N ALA A 88 -4.08 -12.57 12.28
CA ALA A 88 -3.51 -12.08 11.02
C ALA A 88 -2.01 -11.76 11.14
N ARG A 89 -1.60 -11.14 12.25
CA ARG A 89 -0.18 -10.86 12.54
C ARG A 89 0.63 -12.13 12.71
N SER A 90 0.09 -13.09 13.48
CA SER A 90 0.75 -14.38 13.73
C SER A 90 0.94 -15.16 12.43
N TRP A 91 -0.09 -15.16 11.57
CA TRP A 91 -0.03 -15.73 10.23
C TRP A 91 1.05 -15.07 9.37
N ALA A 92 1.09 -13.74 9.29
CA ALA A 92 2.04 -13.02 8.44
C ALA A 92 3.50 -13.29 8.85
N TYR A 93 3.79 -13.34 10.15
CA TYR A 93 5.12 -13.71 10.63
C TYR A 93 5.44 -15.18 10.39
N GLY A 94 4.46 -16.09 10.55
CA GLY A 94 4.62 -17.50 10.19
C GLY A 94 4.99 -17.69 8.72
N ARG A 95 4.34 -16.96 7.81
CA ARG A 95 4.67 -16.98 6.37
C ARG A 95 6.11 -16.52 6.12
N ARG A 96 6.53 -15.40 6.73
CA ARG A 96 7.90 -14.87 6.58
C ARG A 96 8.98 -15.77 7.15
N LEU A 97 8.68 -16.51 8.22
CA LEU A 97 9.62 -17.47 8.81
C LEU A 97 9.81 -18.69 7.89
N ALA A 98 8.75 -19.13 7.21
CA ALA A 98 8.82 -20.23 6.26
C ALA A 98 9.49 -19.82 4.95
N ASP A 99 9.17 -18.62 4.44
CA ASP A 99 9.75 -18.04 3.24
C ASP A 99 10.02 -16.54 3.46
N PRO A 100 11.30 -16.13 3.59
CA PRO A 100 11.68 -14.72 3.74
C PRO A 100 11.21 -13.82 2.59
N THR A 101 10.89 -14.40 1.43
CA THR A 101 10.49 -13.69 0.21
C THR A 101 8.98 -13.71 -0.07
N CYS A 102 8.17 -14.25 0.85
CA CYS A 102 6.74 -14.53 0.64
C CYS A 102 5.88 -13.31 0.28
N PHE A 103 6.34 -12.09 0.58
CA PHE A 103 5.64 -10.84 0.28
C PHE A 103 6.51 -9.93 -0.59
N SER A 104 6.89 -10.44 -1.76
CA SER A 104 7.72 -9.73 -2.74
C SER A 104 7.07 -8.43 -3.26
N THR A 105 5.74 -8.38 -3.31
CA THR A 105 4.97 -7.20 -3.71
C THR A 105 3.75 -6.98 -2.82
N TYR A 106 3.22 -5.77 -2.85
CA TYR A 106 2.00 -5.41 -2.12
C TYR A 106 0.77 -6.18 -2.61
N GLU A 107 0.72 -6.46 -3.91
CA GLU A 107 -0.40 -7.17 -4.52
C GLU A 107 -0.38 -8.65 -4.15
N VAL A 108 0.79 -9.29 -4.17
CA VAL A 108 0.96 -10.66 -3.65
C VAL A 108 0.55 -10.75 -2.19
N PHE A 109 0.94 -9.78 -1.36
CA PHE A 109 0.51 -9.74 0.04
C PHE A 109 -1.01 -9.68 0.19
N LYS A 110 -1.72 -8.85 -0.60
CA LYS A 110 -3.19 -8.74 -0.53
C LYS A 110 -3.88 -10.04 -0.97
N GLU A 111 -3.39 -10.68 -2.02
CA GLU A 111 -3.93 -11.96 -2.51
C GLU A 111 -3.75 -13.08 -1.49
N GLU A 112 -2.55 -13.22 -0.94
CA GLU A 112 -2.25 -14.21 0.11
C GLU A 112 -3.10 -13.99 1.36
N LEU A 113 -3.32 -12.73 1.75
CA LEU A 113 -4.17 -12.38 2.88
C LEU A 113 -5.64 -12.73 2.61
N ARG A 114 -6.14 -12.51 1.39
CA ARG A 114 -7.48 -12.94 0.97
C ARG A 114 -7.61 -14.45 1.02
N GLN A 115 -6.68 -15.19 0.44
CA GLN A 115 -6.73 -16.66 0.47
C GLN A 115 -6.73 -17.23 1.89
N ALA A 116 -6.04 -16.57 2.83
CA ALA A 116 -5.96 -17.04 4.21
C ALA A 116 -7.18 -16.67 5.08
N PHE A 117 -7.85 -15.55 4.80
CA PHE A 117 -8.86 -14.98 5.71
C PHE A 117 -10.21 -14.67 5.07
N GLU A 118 -10.32 -14.72 3.73
CA GLU A 118 -11.61 -14.61 3.07
C GLU A 118 -12.39 -15.90 3.31
N PRO A 119 -13.63 -15.82 3.82
CA PRO A 119 -14.45 -17.01 4.00
C PRO A 119 -14.67 -17.67 2.63
N PRO A 120 -14.64 -19.02 2.53
CA PRO A 120 -15.02 -19.70 1.30
C PRO A 120 -16.41 -19.20 0.88
N GLN A 121 -16.48 -18.56 -0.29
CA GLN A 121 -17.50 -17.55 -0.57
C GLN A 121 -18.91 -18.12 -0.76
N ASN A 122 -19.07 -19.43 -0.93
CA ASN A 122 -20.30 -19.95 -1.53
C ASN A 122 -20.40 -21.46 -1.41
N GLU A 123 -19.51 -22.26 -2.03
CA GLU A 123 -19.76 -23.71 -2.16
C GLU A 123 -19.91 -24.46 -0.83
N PHE A 124 -19.11 -24.14 0.18
CA PHE A 124 -19.26 -24.79 1.50
C PHE A 124 -20.50 -24.31 2.24
N ARG A 125 -20.88 -23.04 2.05
CA ARG A 125 -22.04 -22.44 2.72
C ARG A 125 -23.34 -22.90 2.08
N SER A 126 -23.43 -22.87 0.75
CA SER A 126 -24.57 -23.39 -0.01
C SER A 126 -24.67 -24.90 0.12
N ARG A 127 -23.57 -25.66 0.20
CA ARG A 127 -23.63 -27.09 0.54
C ARG A 127 -24.15 -27.34 1.95
N ALA A 128 -23.74 -26.57 2.94
CA ALA A 128 -24.26 -26.70 4.30
C ALA A 128 -25.75 -26.35 4.35
N GLU A 129 -26.15 -25.22 3.75
CA GLU A 129 -27.55 -24.78 3.66
C GLU A 129 -28.42 -25.77 2.87
N PHE A 130 -27.89 -26.37 1.81
CA PHE A 130 -28.56 -27.42 1.04
C PHE A 130 -28.70 -28.72 1.84
N LEU A 131 -27.68 -29.13 2.59
CA LEU A 131 -27.73 -30.33 3.43
C LEU A 131 -28.67 -30.17 4.63
N ASP A 132 -28.78 -28.95 5.17
CA ASP A 132 -29.73 -28.61 6.23
C ASP A 132 -31.17 -28.42 5.70
N LEU A 133 -31.36 -28.31 4.38
CA LEU A 133 -32.67 -28.14 3.76
C LEU A 133 -33.48 -29.45 3.79
N GLN A 134 -34.32 -29.59 4.81
CA GLN A 134 -35.28 -30.67 4.96
C GLN A 134 -36.65 -30.26 4.42
N GLN A 135 -37.32 -31.13 3.65
CA GLN A 135 -38.69 -30.86 3.19
C GLN A 135 -39.67 -30.69 4.37
N GLY A 136 -39.51 -31.48 5.45
CA GLY A 136 -40.31 -31.38 6.66
C GLY A 136 -41.82 -31.39 6.37
N LYS A 137 -42.54 -30.34 6.82
CA LYS A 137 -43.97 -30.12 6.54
C LYS A 137 -44.23 -29.18 5.36
N HIS A 138 -43.19 -28.78 4.63
CA HIS A 138 -43.34 -27.86 3.51
C HIS A 138 -43.96 -28.58 2.32
N ASP A 139 -44.88 -27.88 1.65
CA ASP A 139 -45.39 -28.29 0.34
C ASP A 139 -44.23 -28.43 -0.66
N VAL A 140 -44.38 -29.36 -1.61
CA VAL A 140 -43.33 -29.73 -2.57
C VAL A 140 -42.89 -28.51 -3.38
N HIS A 141 -43.80 -27.60 -3.73
CA HIS A 141 -43.44 -26.39 -4.49
C HIS A 141 -42.66 -25.38 -3.65
N ALA A 142 -42.96 -25.27 -2.34
CA ALA A 142 -42.23 -24.40 -1.43
C ALA A 142 -40.81 -24.92 -1.15
N TYR A 143 -40.67 -26.24 -1.01
CA TYR A 143 -39.38 -26.90 -0.87
C TYR A 143 -38.53 -26.76 -2.15
N PHE A 144 -39.13 -26.98 -3.31
CA PHE A 144 -38.46 -26.81 -4.61
C PHE A 144 -37.97 -25.37 -4.83
N ARG A 145 -38.79 -24.37 -4.49
CA ARG A 145 -38.37 -22.96 -4.57
C ARG A 145 -37.19 -22.65 -3.65
N SER A 146 -37.19 -23.23 -2.44
CA SER A 146 -36.08 -23.08 -1.50
C SER A 146 -34.80 -23.74 -2.03
N MET A 147 -34.90 -24.93 -2.64
CA MET A 147 -33.77 -25.56 -3.34
C MET A 147 -33.23 -24.72 -4.50
N GLN A 148 -34.09 -24.02 -5.24
CA GLN A 148 -33.68 -23.18 -6.38
C GLN A 148 -33.04 -21.85 -5.97
N THR A 149 -33.11 -21.48 -4.69
CA THR A 149 -32.65 -20.18 -4.17
C THR A 149 -31.32 -20.28 -3.40
N ILE A 150 -30.84 -21.50 -3.12
CA ILE A 150 -29.53 -21.82 -2.52
C ILE A 150 -28.48 -21.96 -3.63
#